data_AF-A0A3D4QYP4-F1
#
_entry.id   AF-A0A3D4QYP4-F1
#
_cell.length_a   1.000
_cell.length_b   1.000
_cell.length_c   1.000
_cell.angle_alpha   90.00
_cell.angle_beta   90.00
_cell.angle_gamma   90.00
#
_symmetry.space_group_name_H-M   'P 1'
#
loop_
_entity.id
_entity.type
_entity.pdbx_description
1 polymer ?
#
loop_
_entity_poly.entity_id
_entity_poly.type
_entity_poly.pdbx_seq_one_letter_code
_entity_poly.pdbx_strand_id
1 'polypeptide(L)'
;LRKMETLTALDNPNSVQQLKEWLADNGLKTETLDKKAVAELLESAPTPLGEVLILRQQLAKSSIKKYQAMENAVCSDGRARGMFQFYGANRTGRFSGRNIQLQNLPQNHIPDLEQARALVRSGNFTALEMLYDSVPEVLSELIRTAFIPEEGYKFIVADFSSIERVVLAWLAGEKWVLDAYSAKKDLYTATASQMFNVPIEEINKKSPLRQKGKVADLACGYGGSTGALVAMGALEMGLTEDELKPLVNAWRAANPRIVRFWWDVDRATLKAVKDRTITETHGIRFSYESGMLLITLPSGRRLTYVKPRIGTNQFDSECVTYEGVGGTKKWERIQSYGPKFVENIVQAISRDLLCFALENLKYYSIVMHIHDEIVIEA
;
A
#
# COMPACT_ATOMS: atom_id res chain seq x y z
N LEU A 1 -15.73 -22.88 7.86
CA LEU A 1 -16.87 -22.80 6.91
C LEU A 1 -17.91 -23.87 7.21
N ARG A 2 -17.58 -25.16 7.10
CA ARG A 2 -18.51 -26.28 7.42
C ARG A 2 -19.26 -26.15 8.73
N LYS A 3 -18.58 -25.84 9.85
CA LYS A 3 -19.26 -25.60 11.15
C LYS A 3 -20.31 -24.49 11.07
N MET A 4 -20.06 -23.42 10.30
CA MET A 4 -20.99 -22.31 10.11
C MET A 4 -22.16 -22.70 9.20
N GLU A 5 -21.91 -23.48 8.15
CA GLU A 5 -22.97 -24.08 7.31
C GLU A 5 -23.87 -24.99 8.14
N THR A 6 -23.31 -25.81 9.02
CA THR A 6 -24.08 -26.68 9.93
C THR A 6 -24.93 -25.90 10.93
N LEU A 7 -24.38 -24.83 11.50
CA LEU A 7 -25.11 -24.01 12.49
C LEU A 7 -26.20 -23.13 11.88
N THR A 8 -26.00 -22.66 10.65
CA THR A 8 -26.90 -21.68 10.02
C THR A 8 -27.82 -22.28 8.95
N ALA A 9 -27.48 -23.46 8.42
CA ALA A 9 -28.14 -24.07 7.25
C ALA A 9 -28.21 -23.15 6.02
N LEU A 10 -27.36 -22.12 5.94
CA LEU A 10 -27.28 -21.20 4.81
C LEU A 10 -26.48 -21.81 3.66
N ASP A 11 -26.95 -21.60 2.43
CA ASP A 11 -26.22 -21.97 1.21
C ASP A 11 -24.88 -21.22 1.09
N ASN A 12 -24.84 -19.97 1.57
CA ASN A 12 -23.61 -19.18 1.61
C ASN A 12 -23.50 -18.37 2.91
N PRO A 13 -22.95 -18.95 3.99
CA PRO A 13 -22.81 -18.26 5.27
C PRO A 13 -21.80 -17.09 5.25
N ASN A 14 -21.06 -16.90 4.15
CA ASN A 14 -20.22 -15.72 3.95
C ASN A 14 -20.98 -14.52 3.37
N SER A 15 -22.19 -14.71 2.84
CA SER A 15 -23.04 -13.63 2.37
C SER A 15 -23.53 -12.78 3.55
N VAL A 16 -23.15 -11.50 3.56
CA VAL A 16 -23.58 -10.55 4.60
C VAL A 16 -25.10 -10.46 4.66
N GLN A 17 -25.76 -10.49 3.50
CA GLN A 17 -27.21 -10.41 3.41
C GLN A 17 -27.87 -11.64 4.04
N GLN A 18 -27.49 -12.85 3.59
CA GLN A 18 -28.08 -14.10 4.11
C GLN A 18 -27.84 -14.23 5.62
N LEU A 19 -26.65 -13.85 6.09
CA LEU A 19 -26.33 -13.91 7.50
C LEU A 19 -27.10 -12.88 8.33
N LYS A 20 -27.31 -11.67 7.81
CA LYS A 20 -28.16 -10.65 8.47
C LYS A 20 -29.61 -11.13 8.59
N GLU A 21 -30.15 -11.73 7.53
CA GLU A 21 -31.50 -12.30 7.52
C GLU A 21 -31.61 -13.42 8.56
N TRP A 22 -30.67 -14.37 8.57
CA TRP A 22 -30.64 -15.45 9.56
C TRP A 22 -30.52 -14.94 11.00
N LEU A 23 -29.63 -13.97 11.27
CA LEU A 23 -29.50 -13.37 12.60
C LEU A 23 -30.81 -12.69 13.04
N ALA A 24 -31.48 -11.97 12.12
CA ALA A 24 -32.73 -11.30 12.40
C ALA A 24 -33.87 -12.29 12.70
N ASP A 25 -33.95 -13.39 11.95
CA ASP A 25 -34.93 -14.47 12.16
C ASP A 25 -34.72 -15.18 13.50
N ASN A 26 -33.49 -15.18 14.01
CA ASN A 26 -33.12 -15.76 15.29
C ASN A 26 -33.06 -14.71 16.43
N GLY A 27 -33.60 -13.50 16.22
CA GLY A 27 -33.81 -12.50 17.27
C GLY A 27 -32.71 -11.46 17.45
N LEU A 28 -31.73 -11.39 16.54
CA LEU A 28 -30.61 -10.43 16.59
C LEU A 28 -30.56 -9.60 15.31
N LYS A 29 -31.12 -8.39 15.36
CA LYS A 29 -31.13 -7.45 14.22
C LYS A 29 -29.87 -6.61 14.23
N THR A 30 -29.28 -6.42 13.05
CA THR A 30 -28.14 -5.52 12.85
C THR A 30 -28.16 -4.93 11.45
N GLU A 31 -27.67 -3.70 11.30
CA GLU A 31 -27.54 -3.04 10.00
C GLU A 31 -26.23 -3.42 9.28
N THR A 32 -25.19 -3.75 10.04
CA THR A 32 -23.85 -4.06 9.53
C THR A 32 -23.24 -5.25 10.25
N LEU A 33 -22.33 -5.95 9.57
CA LEU A 33 -21.52 -7.04 10.13
C LEU A 33 -20.02 -6.73 9.96
N ASP A 34 -19.66 -5.45 10.09
CA ASP A 34 -18.27 -5.02 10.17
C ASP A 34 -17.64 -5.39 11.53
N LYS A 35 -16.32 -5.20 11.64
CA LYS A 35 -15.55 -5.62 12.82
C LYS A 35 -16.07 -4.98 14.11
N LYS A 36 -16.50 -3.72 14.08
CA LYS A 36 -16.95 -2.99 15.27
C LYS A 36 -18.33 -3.48 15.68
N ALA A 37 -19.25 -3.56 14.72
CA ALA A 37 -20.61 -4.03 14.97
C ALA A 37 -20.63 -5.48 15.50
N VAL A 38 -19.81 -6.37 14.92
CA VAL A 38 -19.73 -7.76 15.42
C VAL A 38 -19.17 -7.82 16.84
N ALA A 39 -18.21 -6.96 17.21
CA ALA A 39 -17.67 -6.93 18.57
C ALA A 39 -18.74 -6.49 19.59
N GLU A 40 -19.51 -5.45 19.28
CA GLU A 40 -20.62 -4.97 20.12
C GLU A 40 -21.72 -6.04 20.27
N LEU A 41 -22.08 -6.72 19.18
CA LEU A 41 -23.08 -7.80 19.22
C LEU A 41 -22.63 -8.99 20.07
N LEU A 42 -21.33 -9.30 20.08
CA LEU A 42 -20.79 -10.42 20.86
C LEU A 42 -20.88 -10.22 22.37
N GLU A 43 -21.04 -8.99 22.87
CA GLU A 43 -21.20 -8.73 24.30
C GLU A 43 -22.52 -9.27 24.86
N SER A 44 -23.54 -9.41 24.00
CA SER A 44 -24.92 -9.78 24.42
C SER A 44 -25.54 -10.93 23.62
N ALA A 45 -24.85 -11.47 22.62
CA ALA A 45 -25.38 -12.51 21.75
C ALA A 45 -25.47 -13.88 22.48
N PRO A 46 -26.66 -14.51 22.56
CA PRO A 46 -26.80 -15.84 23.14
C PRO A 46 -26.29 -16.93 22.19
N THR A 47 -26.00 -18.12 22.72
CA THR A 47 -25.74 -19.31 21.89
C THR A 47 -27.03 -19.72 21.16
N PRO A 48 -27.01 -20.04 19.85
CA PRO A 48 -25.86 -20.22 18.96
C PRO A 48 -25.41 -18.98 18.17
N LEU A 49 -26.11 -17.84 18.28
CA LEU A 49 -25.80 -16.59 17.55
C LEU A 49 -24.37 -16.11 17.83
N GLY A 50 -23.93 -16.15 19.09
CA GLY A 50 -22.57 -15.78 19.49
C GLY A 50 -21.50 -16.63 18.79
N GLU A 51 -21.71 -17.96 18.69
CA GLU A 51 -20.78 -18.84 17.96
C GLU A 51 -20.72 -18.50 16.47
N VAL A 52 -21.87 -18.21 15.85
CA VAL A 52 -21.95 -17.81 14.45
C VAL A 52 -21.25 -16.47 14.20
N LEU A 53 -21.40 -15.51 15.12
CA LEU A 53 -20.71 -14.22 15.07
C LEU A 53 -19.19 -14.36 15.22
N ILE A 54 -18.72 -15.24 16.12
CA ILE A 54 -17.29 -15.57 16.27
C ILE A 54 -16.74 -16.19 14.97
N LEU A 55 -17.44 -17.20 14.43
CA LEU A 55 -17.04 -17.87 13.18
C LEU A 55 -17.04 -16.88 12.01
N ARG A 56 -18.02 -15.98 11.94
CA ARG A 56 -18.07 -14.91 10.95
C ARG A 56 -16.86 -13.99 11.07
N GLN A 57 -16.52 -13.56 12.29
CA GLN A 57 -15.37 -12.69 12.53
C GLN A 57 -14.07 -13.37 12.09
N GLN A 58 -13.92 -14.67 12.38
CA GLN A 58 -12.77 -15.46 11.92
C GLN A 58 -12.73 -15.56 10.39
N LEU A 59 -13.82 -15.94 9.72
CA LEU A 59 -13.91 -16.05 8.26
C LEU A 59 -13.76 -14.70 7.53
N ALA A 60 -14.10 -13.60 8.20
CA ALA A 60 -13.91 -12.26 7.67
C ALA A 60 -12.43 -11.82 7.67
N LYS A 61 -11.55 -12.50 8.43
CA LYS A 61 -10.11 -12.19 8.45
C LYS A 61 -9.53 -12.31 7.03
N SER A 62 -8.70 -11.33 6.67
CA SER A 62 -8.09 -11.24 5.35
C SER A 62 -7.25 -12.47 5.00
N SER A 63 -6.66 -13.12 6.01
CA SER A 63 -5.81 -14.30 5.82
C SER A 63 -6.55 -15.49 5.23
N ILE A 64 -7.77 -15.77 5.70
CA ILE A 64 -8.59 -16.89 5.21
C ILE A 64 -9.01 -16.65 3.75
N LYS A 65 -9.39 -15.42 3.41
CA LYS A 65 -9.75 -15.06 2.02
C LYS A 65 -8.59 -15.26 1.05
N LYS A 66 -7.33 -15.11 1.51
CA LYS A 66 -6.14 -15.34 0.69
C LYS A 66 -5.94 -16.81 0.36
N TYR A 67 -6.10 -17.71 1.34
CA TYR A 67 -6.04 -19.16 1.10
C TYR A 67 -7.14 -19.63 0.14
N GLN A 68 -8.38 -19.15 0.33
CA GLN A 68 -9.45 -19.46 -0.64
C GLN A 68 -9.13 -18.94 -2.04
N ALA A 69 -8.55 -17.74 -2.15
CA ALA A 69 -8.13 -17.19 -3.42
C ALA A 69 -6.99 -18.01 -4.06
N MET A 70 -6.11 -18.63 -3.27
CA MET A 70 -5.08 -19.55 -3.77
C MET A 70 -5.70 -20.82 -4.34
N GLU A 71 -6.61 -21.47 -3.59
CA GLU A 71 -7.33 -22.66 -4.06
C GLU A 71 -8.11 -22.38 -5.36
N ASN A 72 -8.73 -21.20 -5.46
CA ASN A 72 -9.50 -20.84 -6.66
C ASN A 72 -8.61 -20.45 -7.85
N ALA A 73 -7.36 -20.06 -7.61
CA ALA A 73 -6.44 -19.55 -8.65
C ALA A 73 -5.45 -20.61 -9.16
N VAL A 74 -5.24 -21.70 -8.43
CA VAL A 74 -4.31 -22.75 -8.81
C VAL A 74 -4.83 -23.47 -10.05
N CYS A 75 -3.95 -23.63 -11.05
CA CYS A 75 -4.23 -24.38 -12.26
C CYS A 75 -3.93 -25.87 -12.06
N SER A 76 -4.27 -26.70 -13.06
CA SER A 76 -4.08 -28.15 -13.03
C SER A 76 -2.62 -28.61 -12.86
N ASP A 77 -1.67 -27.73 -13.15
CA ASP A 77 -0.23 -27.96 -12.99
C ASP A 77 0.33 -27.46 -11.65
N GLY A 78 -0.54 -27.07 -10.71
CA GLY A 78 -0.14 -26.57 -9.40
C GLY A 78 0.35 -25.12 -9.39
N ARG A 79 0.29 -24.39 -10.52
CA ARG A 79 0.74 -22.98 -10.60
C ARG A 79 -0.44 -22.02 -10.66
N ALA A 80 -0.29 -20.85 -10.03
CA ALA A 80 -1.29 -19.77 -10.10
C ALA A 80 -0.97 -18.79 -11.24
N ARG A 81 -1.96 -18.46 -12.08
CA ARG A 81 -1.80 -17.56 -13.25
C ARG A 81 -2.82 -16.42 -13.25
N GLY A 82 -2.50 -15.33 -13.93
CA GLY A 82 -3.37 -14.15 -14.00
C GLY A 82 -3.37 -13.28 -12.74
N MET A 83 -2.25 -13.26 -12.01
CA MET A 83 -2.13 -12.55 -10.72
C MET A 83 -1.98 -11.02 -10.86
N PHE A 84 -1.79 -10.50 -12.07
CA PHE A 84 -1.53 -9.09 -12.31
C PHE A 84 -2.39 -8.53 -13.43
N GLN A 85 -2.89 -7.31 -13.22
CA GLN A 85 -3.47 -6.49 -14.27
C GLN A 85 -2.48 -5.41 -14.68
N PHE A 86 -2.11 -5.40 -15.97
CA PHE A 86 -1.36 -4.32 -16.58
C PHE A 86 -2.14 -3.00 -16.47
N TYR A 87 -1.46 -1.92 -16.08
CA TYR A 87 -2.05 -0.58 -15.94
C TYR A 87 -3.25 -0.50 -14.97
N GLY A 88 -3.33 -1.40 -13.97
CA GLY A 88 -4.44 -1.42 -13.01
C GLY A 88 -4.56 -0.15 -12.15
N ALA A 89 -3.47 0.61 -11.97
CA ALA A 89 -3.50 1.95 -11.42
C ALA A 89 -3.52 2.99 -12.55
N ASN A 90 -4.71 3.39 -12.99
CA ASN A 90 -4.94 4.22 -14.18
C ASN A 90 -4.11 5.52 -14.25
N ARG A 91 -3.73 6.10 -13.10
CA ARG A 91 -2.96 7.36 -13.04
C ARG A 91 -1.46 7.17 -13.26
N THR A 92 -0.88 6.12 -12.71
CA THR A 92 0.58 5.94 -12.66
C THR A 92 1.07 4.84 -13.59
N GLY A 93 0.16 3.99 -14.06
CA GLY A 93 0.47 2.83 -14.88
C GLY A 93 1.03 1.65 -14.09
N ARG A 94 0.99 1.70 -12.76
CA ARG A 94 1.36 0.56 -11.90
C ARG A 94 0.46 -0.63 -12.18
N PHE A 95 1.08 -1.80 -12.15
CA PHE A 95 0.35 -3.07 -12.12
C PHE A 95 -0.46 -3.15 -10.84
N SER A 96 -1.63 -3.79 -10.91
CA SER A 96 -2.42 -4.12 -9.73
C SER A 96 -2.55 -5.63 -9.57
N GLY A 97 -2.41 -6.10 -8.33
CA GLY A 97 -2.69 -7.49 -7.99
C GLY A 97 -4.14 -7.90 -8.28
N ARG A 98 -4.32 -9.11 -8.79
CA ARG A 98 -5.61 -9.79 -9.01
C ARG A 98 -5.59 -11.14 -8.32
N ASN A 99 -6.78 -11.74 -8.16
CA ASN A 99 -6.98 -13.03 -7.50
C ASN A 99 -6.36 -13.02 -6.08
N ILE A 100 -5.21 -13.68 -5.89
CA ILE A 100 -4.51 -13.75 -4.61
C ILE A 100 -3.98 -12.36 -4.16
N GLN A 101 -3.76 -11.43 -5.09
CA GLN A 101 -3.17 -10.11 -4.85
C GLN A 101 -1.80 -10.19 -4.14
N LEU A 102 -0.79 -10.66 -4.88
CA LEU A 102 0.58 -10.88 -4.39
C LEU A 102 1.27 -9.61 -3.84
N GLN A 103 0.82 -8.44 -4.28
CA GLN A 103 1.31 -7.14 -3.80
C GLN A 103 0.88 -6.80 -2.37
N ASN A 104 -0.07 -7.53 -1.80
CA ASN A 104 -0.64 -7.27 -0.49
C ASN A 104 -0.67 -8.55 0.35
N LEU A 105 0.50 -9.17 0.51
CA LEU A 105 0.69 -10.32 1.38
C LEU A 105 1.27 -9.86 2.73
N PRO A 106 0.74 -10.34 3.87
CA PRO A 106 1.27 -10.01 5.19
C PRO A 106 2.75 -10.43 5.31
N GLN A 107 3.53 -9.66 6.06
CA GLN A 107 4.93 -9.98 6.34
C GLN A 107 5.05 -11.07 7.41
N ASN A 108 6.23 -11.68 7.49
CA ASN A 108 6.58 -12.70 8.47
C ASN A 108 7.35 -12.07 9.63
N HIS A 109 6.87 -12.27 10.85
CA HIS A 109 7.40 -11.79 12.12
C HIS A 109 7.48 -12.90 13.18
N ILE A 110 6.84 -14.06 12.97
CA ILE A 110 6.93 -15.22 13.87
C ILE A 110 8.35 -15.81 13.83
N PRO A 111 9.04 -15.97 14.99
CA PRO A 111 10.42 -16.43 15.03
C PRO A 111 10.58 -17.92 14.68
N ASP A 112 9.60 -18.74 14.98
CA ASP A 112 9.56 -20.20 14.83
C ASP A 112 8.67 -20.64 13.64
N LEU A 113 8.77 -19.89 12.54
CA LEU A 113 7.95 -20.05 11.34
C LEU A 113 7.90 -21.48 10.78
N GLU A 114 9.03 -22.20 10.82
CA GLU A 114 9.11 -23.59 10.33
C GLU A 114 8.27 -24.54 11.19
N GLN A 115 8.30 -24.39 12.51
CA GLN A 115 7.52 -25.18 13.45
C GLN A 115 6.02 -24.88 13.30
N ALA A 116 5.65 -23.60 13.23
CA ALA A 116 4.27 -23.17 12.95
C ALA A 116 3.74 -23.82 11.67
N ARG A 117 4.53 -23.78 10.59
CA ARG A 117 4.19 -24.39 9.30
C ARG A 117 4.04 -25.91 9.40
N ALA A 118 4.91 -26.59 10.13
CA ALA A 118 4.85 -28.04 10.33
C ALA A 118 3.60 -28.48 11.11
N LEU A 119 3.21 -27.71 12.13
CA LEU A 119 1.99 -27.95 12.91
C LEU A 119 0.74 -27.79 12.04
N VAL A 120 0.66 -26.72 11.24
CA VAL A 120 -0.44 -26.50 10.29
C VAL A 120 -0.49 -27.62 9.25
N ARG A 121 0.65 -28.02 8.67
CA ARG A 121 0.73 -29.08 7.65
C ARG A 121 0.34 -30.45 8.19
N SER A 122 0.64 -30.75 9.46
CA SER A 122 0.26 -32.00 10.12
C SER A 122 -1.18 -32.02 10.65
N GLY A 123 -1.89 -30.88 10.58
CA GLY A 123 -3.25 -30.75 11.11
C GLY A 123 -3.32 -30.78 12.64
N ASN A 124 -2.20 -30.56 13.34
CA ASN A 124 -2.15 -30.57 14.80
C ASN A 124 -2.61 -29.23 15.39
N PHE A 125 -3.90 -28.94 15.24
CA PHE A 125 -4.51 -27.69 15.70
C PHE A 125 -4.47 -27.53 17.22
N THR A 126 -4.54 -28.63 17.98
CA THR A 126 -4.44 -28.59 19.44
C THR A 126 -3.09 -28.04 19.89
N ALA A 127 -1.98 -28.54 19.33
CA ALA A 127 -0.67 -28.01 19.64
C ALA A 127 -0.51 -26.56 19.15
N LEU A 128 -1.11 -26.21 18.00
CA LEU A 128 -1.10 -24.86 17.49
C LEU A 128 -1.82 -23.87 18.42
N GLU A 129 -2.97 -24.24 18.98
CA GLU A 129 -3.73 -23.44 19.96
C GLU A 129 -3.03 -23.34 21.31
N MET A 130 -2.23 -24.34 21.69
CA MET A 130 -1.44 -24.31 22.92
C MET A 130 -0.18 -23.45 22.82
N LEU A 131 0.43 -23.39 21.63
CA LEU A 131 1.72 -22.72 21.41
C LEU A 131 1.60 -21.27 20.94
N TYR A 132 0.47 -20.90 20.33
CA TYR A 132 0.27 -19.56 19.79
C TYR A 132 -1.04 -18.95 20.30
N ASP A 133 -0.98 -17.68 20.69
CA ASP A 133 -2.12 -16.91 21.22
C ASP A 133 -3.27 -16.78 20.20
N SER A 134 -2.96 -16.84 18.90
CA SER A 134 -3.93 -16.59 17.83
C SER A 134 -3.60 -17.42 16.58
N VAL A 135 -4.26 -18.57 16.43
CA VAL A 135 -4.19 -19.41 15.22
C VAL A 135 -4.42 -18.58 13.93
N PRO A 136 -5.39 -17.65 13.86
CA PRO A 136 -5.58 -16.89 12.63
C PRO A 136 -4.45 -15.90 12.32
N GLU A 137 -3.72 -15.41 13.32
CA GLU A 137 -2.50 -14.60 13.12
C GLU A 137 -1.37 -15.48 12.59
N VAL A 138 -1.20 -16.67 13.17
CA VAL A 138 -0.24 -17.66 12.64
C VAL A 138 -0.54 -17.99 11.17
N LEU A 139 -1.80 -18.25 10.84
CA LEU A 139 -2.20 -18.50 9.45
C LEU A 139 -1.96 -17.28 8.56
N SER A 140 -2.13 -16.06 9.06
CA SER A 140 -1.82 -14.83 8.32
C SER A 140 -0.34 -14.75 7.99
N GLU A 141 0.50 -14.95 8.99
CA GLU A 141 1.96 -14.95 8.89
C GLU A 141 2.47 -16.03 7.91
N LEU A 142 1.82 -17.20 7.88
CA LEU A 142 2.22 -18.31 7.00
C LEU A 142 1.86 -18.11 5.51
N ILE A 143 1.09 -17.08 5.13
CA ILE A 143 0.59 -16.91 3.75
C ILE A 143 1.71 -16.88 2.71
N ARG A 144 2.81 -16.17 2.97
CA ARG A 144 3.92 -16.10 2.02
C ARG A 144 4.62 -17.45 1.84
N THR A 145 4.59 -18.31 2.86
CA THR A 145 5.23 -19.63 2.84
C THR A 145 4.46 -20.65 1.99
N ALA A 146 3.24 -20.33 1.56
CA ALA A 146 2.46 -21.14 0.63
C ALA A 146 2.98 -21.07 -0.82
N PHE A 147 3.77 -20.04 -1.15
CA PHE A 147 4.43 -19.94 -2.45
C PHE A 147 5.78 -20.63 -2.36
N ILE A 148 5.97 -21.66 -3.19
CA ILE A 148 7.21 -22.41 -3.29
C ILE A 148 7.71 -22.37 -4.74
N PRO A 149 9.04 -22.38 -4.96
CA PRO A 149 9.60 -22.50 -6.29
C PRO A 149 9.32 -23.90 -6.86
N GLU A 150 9.47 -24.02 -8.18
CA GLU A 150 9.54 -25.31 -8.86
C GLU A 150 10.58 -26.25 -8.22
N GLU A 151 10.34 -27.56 -8.31
CA GLU A 151 11.23 -28.58 -7.74
C GLU A 151 12.65 -28.44 -8.32
N GLY A 152 13.64 -28.37 -7.44
CA GLY A 152 15.04 -28.14 -7.82
C GLY A 152 15.44 -26.68 -8.04
N TYR A 153 14.49 -25.74 -7.99
CA TYR A 153 14.73 -24.29 -8.15
C TYR A 153 14.66 -23.55 -6.82
N LYS A 154 15.13 -22.29 -6.84
CA LYS A 154 14.92 -21.33 -5.75
C LYS A 154 14.25 -20.06 -6.26
N PHE A 155 13.52 -19.39 -5.37
CA PHE A 155 13.16 -18.00 -5.61
C PHE A 155 14.38 -17.11 -5.40
N ILE A 156 14.71 -16.33 -6.41
CA ILE A 156 15.65 -15.22 -6.31
C ILE A 156 14.83 -13.93 -6.37
N VAL A 157 14.97 -13.13 -5.32
CA VAL A 157 14.25 -11.87 -5.14
C VAL A 157 15.21 -10.71 -5.34
N ALA A 158 14.87 -9.80 -6.25
CA ALA A 158 15.60 -8.56 -6.48
C ALA A 158 14.67 -7.37 -6.25
N ASP A 159 14.99 -6.53 -5.26
CA ASP A 159 14.18 -5.39 -4.84
C ASP A 159 14.94 -4.06 -5.02
N PHE A 160 14.26 -3.04 -5.56
CA PHE A 160 14.84 -1.71 -5.61
C PHE A 160 14.76 -1.03 -4.25
N SER A 161 15.91 -0.87 -3.60
CA SER A 161 15.98 -0.20 -2.30
C SER A 161 15.44 1.23 -2.33
N SER A 162 14.28 1.46 -1.70
CA SER A 162 13.66 2.78 -1.52
C SER A 162 13.44 3.57 -2.81
N ILE A 163 13.04 2.90 -3.90
CA ILE A 163 13.05 3.49 -5.25
C ILE A 163 12.28 4.82 -5.34
N GLU A 164 11.09 4.89 -4.77
CA GLU A 164 10.26 6.11 -4.83
C GLU A 164 10.95 7.29 -4.17
N ARG A 165 11.62 7.06 -3.03
CA ARG A 165 12.36 8.10 -2.31
C ARG A 165 13.56 8.58 -3.12
N VAL A 166 14.28 7.66 -3.74
CA VAL A 166 15.44 7.99 -4.58
C VAL A 166 14.99 8.79 -5.81
N VAL A 167 13.90 8.37 -6.47
CA VAL A 167 13.33 9.08 -7.62
C VAL A 167 12.83 10.47 -7.22
N LEU A 168 12.16 10.60 -6.08
CA LEU A 168 11.71 11.89 -5.55
C LEU A 168 12.88 12.84 -5.30
N ALA A 169 13.92 12.36 -4.61
CA ALA A 169 15.12 13.15 -4.36
C ALA A 169 15.88 13.50 -5.64
N TRP A 170 15.94 12.58 -6.60
CA TRP A 170 16.58 12.80 -7.90
C TRP A 170 15.87 13.90 -8.69
N LEU A 171 14.54 13.83 -8.82
CA LEU A 171 13.75 14.86 -9.49
C LEU A 171 13.88 16.21 -8.81
N ALA A 172 13.80 16.25 -7.47
CA ALA A 172 13.92 17.48 -6.70
C ALA A 172 15.35 18.02 -6.62
N GLY A 173 16.35 17.19 -6.94
CA GLY A 173 17.76 17.50 -6.73
C GLY A 173 18.18 17.55 -5.25
N GLU A 174 17.53 16.79 -4.37
CA GLU A 174 17.82 16.74 -2.92
C GLU A 174 19.09 15.94 -2.63
N LYS A 175 20.23 16.63 -2.65
CA LYS A 175 21.57 16.03 -2.67
C LYS A 175 21.85 15.13 -1.48
N TRP A 176 21.52 15.56 -0.26
CA TRP A 176 21.87 14.78 0.94
C TRP A 176 21.21 13.39 0.94
N VAL A 177 20.00 13.27 0.36
CA VAL A 177 19.32 11.98 0.22
C VAL A 177 20.05 11.09 -0.78
N LEU A 178 20.47 11.67 -1.92
CA LEU A 178 21.23 10.96 -2.95
C LEU A 178 22.62 10.55 -2.46
N ASP A 179 23.29 11.41 -1.68
CA ASP A 179 24.59 11.14 -1.08
C ASP A 179 24.47 10.02 -0.04
N ALA A 180 23.44 10.06 0.82
CA ALA A 180 23.15 8.99 1.78
C ALA A 180 22.85 7.65 1.08
N TYR A 181 22.08 7.68 0.00
CA TYR A 181 21.78 6.51 -0.81
C TYR A 181 23.04 5.93 -1.46
N SER A 182 23.85 6.77 -2.09
CA SER A 182 25.12 6.37 -2.73
C SER A 182 26.12 5.79 -1.73
N ALA A 183 26.13 6.33 -0.51
CA ALA A 183 26.91 5.81 0.61
C ALA A 183 26.31 4.57 1.30
N LYS A 184 25.20 4.01 0.77
CA LYS A 184 24.47 2.85 1.33
C LYS A 184 24.06 3.03 2.80
N LYS A 185 23.78 4.27 3.21
CA LYS A 185 23.30 4.59 4.57
C LYS A 185 21.82 4.25 4.69
N ASP A 186 21.37 3.91 5.90
CA ASP A 186 19.92 3.78 6.18
C ASP A 186 19.27 5.16 5.98
N LEU A 187 18.41 5.27 4.98
CA LEU A 187 17.81 6.53 4.59
C LEU A 187 16.89 7.11 5.67
N TYR A 188 16.27 6.28 6.51
CA TYR A 188 15.44 6.77 7.62
C TYR A 188 16.30 7.34 8.76
N THR A 189 17.42 6.69 9.04
CA THR A 189 18.44 7.22 9.95
C THR A 189 19.01 8.54 9.42
N ALA A 190 19.29 8.63 8.12
CA ALA A 190 19.76 9.86 7.49
C ALA A 190 18.70 10.98 7.56
N THR A 191 17.41 10.66 7.36
CA THR A 191 16.32 11.63 7.56
C THR A 191 16.28 12.11 9.00
N ALA A 192 16.34 11.21 9.98
CA ALA A 192 16.33 11.57 11.38
C ALA A 192 17.52 12.47 11.75
N SER A 193 18.71 12.14 11.24
CA SER A 193 19.93 12.94 11.42
C SER A 193 19.75 14.37 10.90
N GLN A 194 19.19 14.52 9.69
CA GLN A 194 18.91 15.84 9.10
C GLN A 194 17.80 16.61 9.82
N MET A 195 16.73 15.92 10.24
CA MET A 195 15.60 16.56 10.92
C MET A 195 15.96 17.07 12.32
N PHE A 196 16.77 16.31 13.07
CA PHE A 196 17.07 16.59 14.47
C PHE A 196 18.47 17.16 14.68
N ASN A 197 19.25 17.32 13.60
CA ASN A 197 20.63 17.78 13.64
C ASN A 197 21.53 16.96 14.59
N VAL A 198 21.36 15.63 14.53
CA VAL A 198 22.14 14.65 15.32
C VAL A 198 23.03 13.87 14.36
N PRO A 199 24.31 13.61 14.68
CA PRO A 199 25.17 12.77 13.86
C PRO A 199 24.55 11.41 13.55
N ILE A 200 24.67 10.93 12.30
CA ILE A 200 24.00 9.70 11.86
C ILE A 200 24.51 8.48 12.63
N GLU A 201 25.76 8.53 13.08
CA GLU A 201 26.46 7.49 13.85
C GLU A 201 25.83 7.27 15.24
N GLU A 202 25.14 8.29 15.78
CA GLU A 202 24.47 8.22 17.08
C GLU A 202 23.06 7.60 16.98
N ILE A 203 22.53 7.42 15.77
CA ILE A 203 21.18 6.92 15.54
C ILE A 203 21.24 5.44 15.12
N ASN A 204 21.08 4.55 16.10
CA ASN A 204 20.99 3.11 15.84
C ASN A 204 19.58 2.70 15.34
N LYS A 205 19.44 1.44 14.87
CA LYS A 205 18.17 0.91 14.34
C LYS A 205 17.00 0.91 15.32
N LYS A 206 17.29 0.83 16.63
CA LYS A 206 16.29 0.83 17.71
C LYS A 206 16.02 2.24 18.26
N SER A 207 16.70 3.26 17.73
CA SER A 207 16.53 4.64 18.19
C SER A 207 15.11 5.14 17.89
N PRO A 208 14.44 5.77 18.88
CA PRO A 208 13.17 6.47 18.64
C PRO A 208 13.28 7.52 17.54
N LEU A 209 14.46 8.14 17.37
CA LEU A 209 14.69 9.13 16.31
C LEU A 209 14.57 8.52 14.92
N ARG A 210 15.06 7.28 14.72
CA ARG A 210 14.90 6.58 13.44
C ARG A 210 13.43 6.30 13.14
N GLN A 211 12.65 5.93 14.15
CA GLN A 211 11.21 5.72 13.98
C GLN A 211 10.50 7.04 13.61
N LYS A 212 10.78 8.14 14.32
CA LYS A 212 10.26 9.48 13.97
C LYS A 212 10.65 9.88 12.55
N GLY A 213 11.91 9.64 12.16
CA GLY A 213 12.40 9.86 10.80
C GLY A 213 11.64 9.04 9.77
N LYS A 214 11.42 7.74 10.00
CA LYS A 214 10.65 6.86 9.10
C LYS A 214 9.22 7.35 8.91
N VAL A 215 8.50 7.62 10.00
CA VAL A 215 7.10 8.03 9.95
C VAL A 215 6.97 9.39 9.25
N ALA A 216 7.86 10.34 9.56
CA ALA A 216 7.88 11.64 8.90
C ALA A 216 8.18 11.51 7.40
N ASP A 217 9.14 10.69 7.02
CA ASP A 217 9.55 10.50 5.62
C ASP A 217 8.43 9.89 4.76
N LEU A 218 7.77 8.84 5.28
CA LEU A 218 6.65 8.18 4.62
C LEU A 218 5.40 9.08 4.52
N ALA A 219 5.14 9.89 5.55
CA ALA A 219 3.97 10.77 5.56
C ALA A 219 4.19 12.06 4.73
N CYS A 220 5.37 12.67 4.84
CA CYS A 220 5.59 14.03 4.35
C CYS A 220 6.06 14.07 2.89
N GLY A 221 6.66 13.01 2.34
CA GLY A 221 7.25 12.99 0.99
C GLY A 221 6.35 13.47 -0.14
N TYR A 222 5.03 13.38 0.04
CA TYR A 222 4.01 13.84 -0.91
C TYR A 222 3.02 14.84 -0.28
N GLY A 223 3.51 15.71 0.60
CA GLY A 223 2.74 16.82 1.14
C GLY A 223 1.79 16.45 2.28
N GLY A 224 1.95 15.27 2.88
CA GLY A 224 1.21 14.91 4.09
C GLY A 224 1.47 15.88 5.24
N SER A 225 0.50 15.95 6.14
CA SER A 225 0.53 16.78 7.34
C SER A 225 0.22 15.92 8.58
N THR A 226 -0.20 16.53 9.68
CA THR A 226 -0.51 15.85 10.95
C THR A 226 -1.46 14.66 10.76
N GLY A 227 -2.54 14.82 9.99
CA GLY A 227 -3.47 13.73 9.71
C GLY A 227 -2.84 12.52 8.99
N ALA A 228 -1.84 12.75 8.13
CA ALA A 228 -1.11 11.66 7.46
C ALA A 228 -0.19 10.91 8.45
N LEU A 229 0.42 11.62 9.40
CA LEU A 229 1.19 11.01 10.48
C LEU A 229 0.30 10.13 11.36
N VAL A 230 -0.88 10.62 11.75
CA VAL A 230 -1.86 9.84 12.53
C VAL A 230 -2.27 8.58 11.78
N ALA A 231 -2.60 8.69 10.49
CA ALA A 231 -2.97 7.54 9.66
C ALA A 231 -1.83 6.50 9.50
N MET A 232 -0.57 6.92 9.67
CA MET A 232 0.61 6.05 9.69
C MET A 232 0.91 5.47 11.08
N GLY A 233 0.03 5.65 12.06
CA GLY A 233 0.16 5.09 13.40
C GLY A 233 1.07 5.90 14.33
N ALA A 234 1.35 7.17 14.04
CA ALA A 234 2.26 7.98 14.86
C ALA A 234 1.87 8.00 16.35
N LEU A 235 0.57 8.07 16.67
CA LEU A 235 0.07 8.06 18.05
C LEU A 235 0.27 6.70 18.73
N GLU A 236 0.04 5.60 18.00
CA GLU A 236 0.26 4.23 18.48
C GLU A 236 1.75 3.95 18.75
N MET A 237 2.63 4.67 18.05
CA MET A 237 4.08 4.63 18.24
C MET A 237 4.58 5.53 19.39
N GLY A 238 3.66 6.15 20.14
CA GLY A 238 3.98 6.95 21.33
C GLY A 238 4.31 8.42 21.06
N LEU A 239 4.04 8.94 19.85
CA LEU A 239 4.08 10.39 19.62
C LEU A 239 2.80 11.06 20.17
N THR A 240 2.93 12.26 20.72
CA THR A 240 1.76 13.07 21.11
C THR A 240 1.27 13.93 19.95
N GLU A 241 0.00 14.38 20.00
CA GLU A 241 -0.56 15.27 18.96
C GLU A 241 0.25 16.57 18.80
N ASP A 242 0.75 17.12 19.91
CA ASP A 242 1.57 18.34 19.94
C ASP A 242 2.93 18.16 19.24
N GLU A 243 3.46 16.94 19.18
CA GLU A 243 4.71 16.63 18.47
C GLU A 243 4.54 16.53 16.95
N LEU A 244 3.33 16.30 16.44
CA LEU A 244 3.11 16.00 15.02
C LEU A 244 3.42 17.18 14.12
N LYS A 245 2.94 18.38 14.46
CA LYS A 245 3.17 19.58 13.64
C LYS A 245 4.65 20.00 13.61
N PRO A 246 5.38 20.05 14.75
CA PRO A 246 6.83 20.20 14.76
C PRO A 246 7.55 19.17 13.88
N LEU A 247 7.12 17.91 13.90
CA LEU A 247 7.74 16.85 13.10
C LEU A 247 7.58 17.09 11.59
N VAL A 248 6.39 17.49 11.13
CA VAL A 248 6.14 17.89 9.74
C VAL A 248 7.04 19.06 9.34
N ASN A 249 7.13 20.07 10.21
CA ASN A 249 7.94 21.27 9.95
C ASN A 249 9.43 20.93 9.84
N ALA A 250 9.94 20.09 10.75
CA ALA A 250 11.32 19.63 10.74
C ALA A 250 11.65 18.86 9.44
N TRP A 251 10.76 17.97 9.00
CA TRP A 251 10.95 17.24 7.73
C TRP A 251 11.00 18.20 6.53
N ARG A 252 10.08 19.18 6.47
CA ARG A 252 10.05 20.17 5.38
C ARG A 252 11.29 21.05 5.38
N ALA A 253 11.78 21.45 6.55
CA ALA A 253 13.01 22.21 6.70
C ALA A 253 14.25 21.41 6.27
N ALA A 254 14.27 20.11 6.54
CA ALA A 254 15.34 19.19 6.10
C ALA A 254 15.28 18.85 4.61
N ASN A 255 14.13 19.02 3.94
CA ASN A 255 13.92 18.67 2.53
C ASN A 255 13.41 19.85 1.69
N PRO A 256 14.11 21.00 1.69
CA PRO A 256 13.61 22.22 1.06
C PRO A 256 13.48 22.09 -0.46
N ARG A 257 14.31 21.26 -1.11
CA ARG A 257 14.24 21.09 -2.57
C ARG A 257 13.06 20.22 -2.97
N ILE A 258 12.73 19.21 -2.17
CA ILE A 258 11.51 18.41 -2.36
C ILE A 258 10.27 19.30 -2.20
N VAL A 259 10.22 20.13 -1.15
CA VAL A 259 9.09 21.06 -0.95
C VAL A 259 8.97 22.04 -2.10
N ARG A 260 10.09 22.58 -2.59
CA ARG A 260 10.10 23.44 -3.78
C ARG A 260 9.59 22.71 -5.01
N PHE A 261 10.06 21.47 -5.24
CA PHE A 261 9.63 20.66 -6.38
C PHE A 261 8.10 20.48 -6.42
N TRP A 262 7.46 20.20 -5.27
CA TRP A 262 6.00 20.11 -5.19
C TRP A 262 5.30 21.35 -5.74
N TRP A 263 5.72 22.54 -5.29
CA TRP A 263 5.08 23.79 -5.66
C TRP A 263 5.48 24.26 -7.07
N ASP A 264 6.66 23.89 -7.55
CA ASP A 264 7.07 24.13 -8.92
C ASP A 264 6.20 23.31 -9.88
N VAL A 265 5.90 22.05 -9.54
CA VAL A 265 4.94 21.20 -10.27
C VAL A 265 3.52 21.74 -10.19
N ASP A 266 3.09 22.23 -9.03
CA ASP A 266 1.77 22.85 -8.85
C ASP A 266 1.58 24.05 -9.80
N ARG A 267 2.53 24.99 -9.78
CA ARG A 267 2.51 26.19 -10.63
C ARG A 267 2.57 25.82 -12.11
N ALA A 268 3.41 24.86 -12.50
CA ALA A 268 3.49 24.39 -13.88
C ALA A 268 2.15 23.80 -14.35
N THR A 269 1.52 22.98 -13.51
CA THR A 269 0.24 22.32 -13.80
C THR A 269 -0.91 23.32 -13.87
N LEU A 270 -1.01 24.24 -12.90
CA LEU A 270 -2.01 25.32 -12.89
C LEU A 270 -1.90 26.18 -14.16
N LYS A 271 -0.68 26.63 -14.48
CA LYS A 271 -0.44 27.45 -15.68
C LYS A 271 -0.77 26.70 -16.97
N ALA A 272 -0.36 25.44 -17.09
CA ALA A 272 -0.69 24.62 -18.27
C ALA A 272 -2.20 24.50 -18.48
N VAL A 273 -2.97 24.28 -17.41
CA VAL A 273 -4.44 24.14 -17.48
C VAL A 273 -5.15 25.48 -17.69
N LYS A 274 -4.73 26.54 -17.00
CA LYS A 274 -5.35 27.88 -17.05
C LYS A 274 -5.13 28.55 -18.40
N ASP A 275 -3.89 28.55 -18.87
CA ASP A 275 -3.48 29.23 -20.10
C ASP A 275 -3.57 28.31 -21.33
N ARG A 276 -3.92 27.04 -21.13
CA ARG A 276 -3.96 25.99 -22.17
C ARG A 276 -2.66 25.92 -22.98
N THR A 277 -1.55 25.90 -22.25
CA THR A 277 -0.20 26.02 -22.80
C THR A 277 0.69 24.85 -22.38
N ILE A 278 1.93 24.90 -22.82
CA ILE A 278 2.99 23.98 -22.39
C ILE A 278 3.82 24.67 -21.32
N THR A 279 4.08 23.96 -20.22
CA THR A 279 5.03 24.36 -19.19
C THR A 279 5.99 23.22 -18.89
N GLU A 280 7.14 23.53 -18.30
CA GLU A 280 8.16 22.53 -17.99
C GLU A 280 8.84 22.88 -16.67
N THR A 281 9.13 21.85 -15.87
CA THR A 281 9.92 21.99 -14.65
C THR A 281 10.58 20.65 -14.31
N HIS A 282 11.81 20.67 -13.81
CA HIS A 282 12.56 19.47 -13.40
C HIS A 282 12.59 18.34 -14.45
N GLY A 283 12.68 18.70 -15.75
CA GLY A 283 12.68 17.72 -16.85
C GLY A 283 11.33 17.03 -17.09
N ILE A 284 10.24 17.58 -16.55
CA ILE A 284 8.87 17.10 -16.72
C ILE A 284 8.08 18.17 -17.47
N ARG A 285 7.43 17.75 -18.57
CA ARG A 285 6.62 18.65 -19.40
C ARG A 285 5.14 18.47 -19.12
N PHE A 286 4.42 19.58 -18.97
CA PHE A 286 2.98 19.64 -18.75
C PHE A 286 2.35 20.33 -19.95
N SER A 287 1.39 19.69 -20.62
CA SER A 287 0.72 20.26 -21.78
C SER A 287 -0.80 20.10 -21.68
N TYR A 288 -1.53 21.10 -22.16
CA TYR A 288 -2.96 20.99 -22.40
C TYR A 288 -3.21 20.63 -23.87
N GLU A 289 -3.69 19.42 -24.14
CA GLU A 289 -3.93 18.90 -25.49
C GLU A 289 -5.31 18.25 -25.55
N SER A 290 -6.13 18.62 -26.53
CA SER A 290 -7.43 17.97 -26.82
C SER A 290 -8.34 17.78 -25.60
N GLY A 291 -8.39 18.76 -24.68
CA GLY A 291 -9.21 18.69 -23.48
C GLY A 291 -8.63 17.83 -22.36
N MET A 292 -7.34 17.51 -22.41
CA MET A 292 -6.61 16.73 -21.42
C MET A 292 -5.37 17.49 -20.95
N LEU A 293 -4.98 17.28 -19.70
CA LEU A 293 -3.66 17.64 -19.20
C LEU A 293 -2.79 16.39 -19.35
N LEU A 294 -1.68 16.55 -20.06
CA LEU A 294 -0.66 15.52 -20.24
C LEU A 294 0.58 15.90 -19.44
N ILE A 295 1.08 14.96 -18.62
CA ILE A 295 2.35 15.09 -17.93
C ILE A 295 3.32 14.10 -18.57
N THR A 296 4.28 14.61 -19.34
CA THR A 296 5.30 13.80 -20.03
C THR A 296 6.49 13.61 -19.11
N LEU A 297 6.75 12.35 -18.76
CA LEU A 297 7.86 11.91 -17.91
C LEU A 297 9.18 11.90 -18.71
N PRO A 298 10.35 11.84 -18.04
CA PRO A 298 11.64 11.71 -18.71
C PRO A 298 11.75 10.50 -19.65
N SER A 299 11.00 9.42 -19.39
CA SER A 299 10.89 8.24 -20.26
C SER A 299 10.12 8.48 -21.56
N GLY A 300 9.51 9.67 -21.74
CA GLY A 300 8.60 9.99 -22.83
C GLY A 300 7.15 9.51 -22.60
N ARG A 301 6.91 8.67 -21.58
CA ARG A 301 5.55 8.24 -21.22
C ARG A 301 4.73 9.41 -20.70
N ARG A 302 3.45 9.46 -21.06
CA ARG A 302 2.53 10.54 -20.66
C ARG A 302 1.51 10.03 -19.66
N LEU A 303 1.33 10.77 -18.56
CA LEU A 303 0.20 10.61 -17.65
C LEU A 303 -0.93 11.52 -18.12
N THR A 304 -2.16 11.01 -18.10
CA THR A 304 -3.32 11.71 -18.68
C THR A 304 -4.35 12.05 -17.61
N TYR A 305 -4.74 13.33 -17.59
CA TYR A 305 -5.78 13.86 -16.71
C TYR A 305 -6.90 14.42 -17.57
N VAL A 306 -8.09 13.82 -17.49
CA VAL A 306 -9.21 14.08 -18.42
C VAL A 306 -9.98 15.33 -17.98
N LYS A 307 -10.29 16.23 -18.93
CA LYS A 307 -11.07 17.47 -18.73
C LYS A 307 -10.60 18.27 -17.50
N PRO A 308 -9.30 18.63 -17.45
CA PRO A 308 -8.76 19.40 -16.35
C PRO A 308 -9.36 20.81 -16.37
N ARG A 309 -9.63 21.36 -15.18
CA ARG A 309 -10.14 22.72 -14.97
C ARG A 309 -9.58 23.30 -13.68
N ILE A 310 -9.48 24.61 -13.62
CA ILE A 310 -9.22 25.30 -12.35
C ILE A 310 -10.48 25.21 -11.49
N GLY A 311 -10.32 24.79 -10.25
CA GLY A 311 -11.36 24.79 -9.22
C GLY A 311 -10.78 25.32 -7.90
N THR A 312 -11.60 25.29 -6.86
CA THR A 312 -11.22 25.75 -5.53
C THR A 312 -11.06 24.54 -4.60
N ASN A 313 -9.97 24.49 -3.85
CA ASN A 313 -9.75 23.45 -2.85
C ASN A 313 -10.51 23.76 -1.54
N GLN A 314 -10.41 22.88 -0.55
CA GLN A 314 -11.02 23.06 0.78
C GLN A 314 -10.48 24.24 1.60
N PHE A 315 -9.45 24.95 1.12
CA PHE A 315 -8.81 26.09 1.75
C PHE A 315 -8.96 27.37 0.89
N ASP A 316 -10.01 27.43 0.07
CA ASP A 316 -10.32 28.56 -0.81
C ASP A 316 -9.20 29.00 -1.77
N SER A 317 -8.28 28.08 -2.10
CA SER A 317 -7.17 28.32 -3.03
C SER A 317 -7.42 27.66 -4.38
N GLU A 318 -6.92 28.27 -5.47
CA GLU A 318 -6.95 27.67 -6.81
C GLU A 318 -6.25 26.30 -6.81
N CYS A 319 -6.85 25.31 -7.45
CA CYS A 319 -6.29 23.98 -7.66
C CYS A 319 -6.71 23.41 -9.02
N VAL A 320 -6.02 22.36 -9.48
CA VAL A 320 -6.45 21.63 -10.67
C VAL A 320 -7.41 20.51 -10.29
N THR A 321 -8.57 20.48 -10.97
CA THR A 321 -9.53 19.38 -10.88
C THR A 321 -9.64 18.67 -12.22
N TYR A 322 -9.91 17.36 -12.22
CA TYR A 322 -10.05 16.56 -13.44
C TYR A 322 -11.09 15.45 -13.24
N GLU A 323 -11.55 14.84 -14.32
CA GLU A 323 -12.47 13.70 -14.28
C GLU A 323 -11.71 12.37 -14.26
N GLY A 324 -12.13 11.44 -13.41
CA GLY A 324 -11.53 10.12 -13.34
C GLY A 324 -12.21 9.20 -12.31
N VAL A 325 -11.69 7.98 -12.18
CA VAL A 325 -12.16 7.04 -11.15
C VAL A 325 -11.59 7.45 -9.79
N GLY A 326 -12.47 7.87 -8.88
CA GLY A 326 -12.09 8.33 -7.55
C GLY A 326 -12.08 7.22 -6.50
N GLY A 327 -12.03 7.61 -5.22
CA GLY A 327 -11.93 6.66 -4.10
C GLY A 327 -13.15 5.76 -3.96
N THR A 328 -14.32 6.25 -4.40
CA THR A 328 -15.60 5.54 -4.43
C THR A 328 -15.71 4.52 -5.57
N LYS A 329 -14.65 4.37 -6.39
CA LYS A 329 -14.64 3.60 -7.65
C LYS A 329 -15.67 4.07 -8.69
N LYS A 330 -16.25 5.26 -8.51
CA LYS A 330 -17.13 5.92 -9.47
C LYS A 330 -16.34 6.96 -10.28
N TRP A 331 -16.87 7.28 -11.46
CA TRP A 331 -16.38 8.41 -12.24
C TRP A 331 -16.81 9.71 -11.57
N GLU A 332 -15.85 10.50 -11.10
CA GLU A 332 -16.11 11.73 -10.36
C GLU A 332 -15.07 12.81 -10.71
N ARG A 333 -15.33 14.03 -10.28
CA ARG A 333 -14.38 15.14 -10.38
C ARG A 333 -13.47 15.13 -9.16
N ILE A 334 -12.16 15.08 -9.42
CA ILE A 334 -11.13 14.83 -8.43
C ILE A 334 -10.24 16.07 -8.34
N GLN A 335 -10.03 16.54 -7.12
CA GLN A 335 -9.09 17.62 -6.83
C GLN A 335 -7.66 17.07 -6.76
N SER A 336 -6.70 17.85 -7.25
CA SER A 336 -5.27 17.54 -7.14
C SER A 336 -4.47 18.83 -6.99
N TYR A 337 -3.25 18.67 -6.48
CA TYR A 337 -2.32 19.73 -6.11
C TYR A 337 -0.90 19.21 -6.27
N GLY A 338 0.09 20.10 -6.27
CA GLY A 338 1.49 19.81 -6.56
C GLY A 338 2.03 18.50 -5.98
N PRO A 339 2.04 18.32 -4.64
CA PRO A 339 2.46 17.09 -3.99
C PRO A 339 1.76 15.82 -4.51
N LYS A 340 0.46 15.88 -4.84
CA LYS A 340 -0.28 14.73 -5.40
C LYS A 340 0.11 14.43 -6.86
N PHE A 341 0.40 15.46 -7.65
CA PHE A 341 0.98 15.27 -8.98
C PHE A 341 2.38 14.66 -8.89
N VAL A 342 3.21 15.16 -7.95
CA VAL A 342 4.55 14.62 -7.68
C VAL A 342 4.49 13.15 -7.29
N GLU A 343 3.57 12.75 -6.40
CA GLU A 343 3.36 11.33 -6.07
C GLU A 343 3.09 10.49 -7.33
N ASN A 344 2.15 10.92 -8.18
CA ASN A 344 1.84 10.20 -9.41
C ASN A 344 3.04 10.10 -10.36
N ILE A 345 3.82 11.17 -10.50
CA ILE A 345 5.03 11.24 -11.33
C ILE A 345 6.10 10.27 -10.81
N VAL A 346 6.39 10.29 -9.50
CA VAL A 346 7.40 9.43 -8.87
C VAL A 346 7.00 7.96 -8.97
N GLN A 347 5.74 7.64 -8.66
CA GLN A 347 5.21 6.28 -8.76
C GLN A 347 5.23 5.76 -10.20
N ALA A 348 4.98 6.64 -11.16
CA ALA A 348 5.02 6.34 -12.58
C ALA A 348 6.46 6.08 -13.07
N ILE A 349 7.42 6.94 -12.72
CA ILE A 349 8.83 6.72 -13.06
C ILE A 349 9.36 5.43 -12.43
N SER A 350 9.01 5.17 -11.17
CA SER A 350 9.39 3.91 -10.50
C SER A 350 8.85 2.69 -11.24
N ARG A 351 7.62 2.77 -11.77
CA ARG A 351 7.05 1.71 -12.62
C ARG A 351 7.79 1.58 -13.95
N ASP A 352 8.25 2.67 -14.55
CA ASP A 352 9.00 2.61 -15.81
C ASP A 352 10.36 1.94 -15.61
N LEU A 353 11.03 2.21 -14.49
CA LEU A 353 12.26 1.51 -14.09
C LEU A 353 12.02 0.02 -13.86
N LEU A 354 10.92 -0.36 -13.21
CA LEU A 354 10.54 -1.77 -13.08
C LEU A 354 10.32 -2.43 -14.45
N CYS A 355 9.56 -1.79 -15.35
CA CYS A 355 9.31 -2.36 -16.68
C CYS A 355 10.60 -2.50 -17.49
N PHE A 356 11.52 -1.54 -17.36
CA PHE A 356 12.85 -1.64 -17.96
C PHE A 356 13.65 -2.82 -17.39
N ALA A 357 13.61 -3.04 -16.07
CA ALA A 357 14.24 -4.18 -15.43
C ALA A 357 13.62 -5.52 -15.86
N LEU A 358 12.28 -5.61 -15.93
CA LEU A 358 11.56 -6.79 -16.42
C LEU A 358 11.97 -7.15 -17.85
N GLU A 359 12.08 -6.15 -18.74
CA GLU A 359 12.51 -6.37 -20.13
C GLU A 359 13.97 -6.85 -20.21
N ASN A 360 14.87 -6.30 -19.39
CA ASN A 360 16.27 -6.74 -19.34
C ASN A 360 16.41 -8.16 -18.77
N LEU A 361 15.50 -8.58 -17.90
CA LEU A 361 15.48 -9.91 -17.29
C LEU A 361 14.56 -10.90 -18.02
N LYS A 362 14.06 -10.57 -19.22
CA LYS A 362 13.06 -11.38 -19.94
C LYS A 362 13.47 -12.83 -20.27
N TYR A 363 14.76 -13.14 -20.23
CA TYR A 363 15.28 -14.49 -20.46
C TYR A 363 15.40 -15.32 -19.18
N TYR A 364 15.18 -14.72 -18.01
CA TYR A 364 15.01 -15.42 -16.75
C TYR A 364 13.53 -15.79 -16.54
N SER A 365 13.28 -16.84 -15.77
CA SER A 365 11.93 -17.28 -15.40
C SER A 365 11.30 -16.33 -14.38
N ILE A 366 10.87 -15.15 -14.81
CA ILE A 366 10.14 -14.19 -13.96
C ILE A 366 8.77 -14.77 -13.63
N VAL A 367 8.55 -15.05 -12.35
CA VAL A 367 7.31 -15.69 -11.87
C VAL A 367 6.35 -14.73 -11.19
N MET A 368 6.86 -13.65 -10.59
CA MET A 368 6.04 -12.58 -10.02
C MET A 368 6.85 -11.30 -9.83
N HIS A 369 6.15 -10.20 -9.58
CA HIS A 369 6.76 -8.93 -9.19
C HIS A 369 5.87 -8.23 -8.15
N ILE A 370 6.47 -7.59 -7.15
CA ILE A 370 5.75 -6.97 -6.01
C ILE A 370 6.14 -5.50 -5.96
N HIS A 371 5.32 -4.64 -6.56
CA HIS A 371 5.62 -3.21 -6.74
C HIS A 371 6.96 -2.95 -7.43
N ASP A 372 8.04 -2.81 -6.66
CA ASP A 372 9.42 -2.53 -7.05
C ASP A 372 10.35 -3.76 -6.97
N GLU A 373 9.81 -4.92 -6.63
CA GLU A 373 10.49 -6.21 -6.52
C GLU A 373 10.21 -7.11 -7.73
N ILE A 374 11.23 -7.84 -8.20
CA ILE A 374 11.13 -8.91 -9.20
C ILE A 374 11.52 -10.24 -8.54
N VAL A 375 10.73 -11.29 -8.80
CA VAL A 375 11.00 -12.65 -8.33
C VAL A 375 11.15 -13.57 -9.53
N ILE A 376 12.28 -14.29 -9.57
CA ILE A 376 12.56 -15.31 -10.58
C ILE A 376 12.70 -16.69 -9.94
N GLU A 377 12.45 -17.73 -10.73
CA GLU A 377 12.90 -19.10 -10.44
C GLU A 377 14.24 -19.34 -11.14
N ALA A 378 15.27 -19.77 -10.40
CA ALA A 378 16.59 -20.10 -10.95
C ALA A 378 17.33 -21.17 -10.14
#